data_AF-A0A151TSS8-F1
#
_entry.id   AF-A0A151TSS8-F1
#
_cell.length_a   1.000
_cell.length_b   1.000
_cell.length_c   1.000
_cell.angle_alpha   90.00
_cell.angle_beta   90.00
_cell.angle_gamma   90.00
#
_symmetry.space_group_name_H-M   'P 1'
#
loop_
_entity.id
_entity.type
_entity.pdbx_description
1 polymer ?
#
loop_
_entity_poly.entity_id
_entity_poly.type
_entity_poly.pdbx_seq_one_letter_code
_entity_poly.pdbx_strand_id
1 'polypeptide(L)'
;MADLMKLRQKSSITEYHEEFDSIVSHVELSEAHQLSCFLGGLKQDVQMMVRMFQPDSVRKVFSLAKMYEASTLSNPQFKPILKNQKPQFSSC
;
A
#
# COMPACT_ATOMS: atom_id res chain seq x y z
N MET A 1 2.96 10.40 -14.37
CA MET A 1 1.96 9.31 -14.23
C MET A 1 2.56 7.91 -14.40
N ALA A 2 3.32 7.63 -15.48
CA ALA A 2 3.88 6.29 -15.69
C ALA A 2 4.78 5.80 -14.54
N ASP A 3 5.57 6.69 -13.94
CA ASP A 3 6.44 6.33 -12.80
C ASP A 3 5.64 6.02 -11.54
N LEU A 4 4.58 6.79 -11.29
CA LEU A 4 3.67 6.56 -10.16
C LEU A 4 2.95 5.20 -10.26
N MET A 5 2.56 4.78 -11.47
CA MET A 5 1.92 3.47 -11.68
C MET A 5 2.89 2.29 -11.52
N LYS A 6 4.19 2.54 -11.68
CA LYS A 6 5.26 1.54 -11.51
C LYS A 6 5.85 1.55 -10.10
N LEU A 7 5.56 2.57 -9.30
CA LEU A 7 6.06 2.69 -7.94
C LEU A 7 5.54 1.54 -7.07
N ARG A 8 6.46 0.85 -6.42
CA ARG A 8 6.17 -0.27 -5.52
C ARG A 8 7.01 -0.15 -4.26
N GLN A 9 6.41 -0.43 -3.11
CA GLN A 9 7.11 -0.53 -1.85
C GLN A 9 8.12 -1.70 -1.89
N LYS A 10 9.41 -1.37 -1.87
CA LYS A 10 10.51 -2.36 -1.84
C LYS A 10 10.99 -2.60 -0.41
N SER A 11 11.32 -1.52 0.29
CA SER A 11 11.90 -1.49 1.64
C SER A 11 10.85 -1.04 2.67
N SER A 12 11.15 0.05 3.39
CA SER A 12 10.32 0.60 4.45
C SER A 12 9.17 1.44 3.91
N ILE A 13 8.13 1.62 4.73
CA ILE A 13 7.01 2.50 4.43
C ILE A 13 7.46 3.96 4.32
N THR A 14 8.47 4.37 5.09
CA THR A 14 9.02 5.73 5.04
C THR A 14 9.71 6.00 3.70
N GLU A 15 10.62 5.14 3.26
CA GLU A 15 11.31 5.29 1.97
C GLU A 15 10.31 5.29 0.80
N TYR A 16 9.30 4.42 0.84
CA TYR A 16 8.25 4.40 -0.18
C TYR A 16 7.46 5.72 -0.23
N HIS A 17 7.13 6.31 0.93
CA HIS A 17 6.41 7.57 0.99
C HIS A 17 7.25 8.74 0.43
N GLU A 18 8.55 8.77 0.74
CA GLU A 18 9.46 9.79 0.20
C GLU A 18 9.59 9.70 -1.33
N GLU A 19 9.70 8.49 -1.89
CA GLU A 19 9.72 8.27 -3.35
C GLU A 19 8.39 8.67 -4.00
N PHE A 20 7.26 8.35 -3.35
CA PHE A 20 5.93 8.77 -3.80
C PHE A 20 5.79 10.29 -3.82
N ASP A 21 6.16 10.98 -2.74
CA ASP A 21 6.05 12.44 -2.61
C ASP A 21 6.90 13.15 -3.66
N SER A 22 8.12 12.65 -3.91
CA SER A 22 8.98 13.17 -4.97
C SER A 22 8.29 13.09 -6.34
N ILE A 23 7.64 11.98 -6.67
CA ILE A 23 6.93 11.82 -7.95
C ILE A 23 5.69 12.71 -8.01
N VAL A 24 4.87 12.73 -6.95
CA VAL A 24 3.60 13.48 -6.94
C VAL A 24 3.81 14.99 -6.94
N SER A 25 4.93 15.48 -6.37
CA SER A 25 5.29 16.91 -6.44
C SER A 25 5.42 17.44 -7.87
N HIS A 26 5.63 16.56 -8.86
CA HIS A 26 5.78 16.90 -10.27
C HIS A 26 4.57 16.50 -11.14
N VAL A 27 3.47 16.01 -10.54
CA VAL A 27 2.29 15.55 -11.27
C VAL A 27 1.01 16.11 -10.65
N GLU A 28 0.22 16.82 -11.44
CA GLU A 28 -1.11 17.25 -11.03
C GLU A 28 -2.09 16.06 -11.01
N LEU A 29 -2.44 15.59 -9.80
CA LEU A 29 -3.41 14.52 -9.56
C LEU A 29 -4.37 14.94 -8.45
N SER A 30 -5.64 14.55 -8.58
CA SER A 30 -6.58 14.72 -7.48
C SER A 30 -6.21 13.84 -6.29
N GLU A 31 -6.59 14.25 -5.08
CA GLU A 31 -6.30 13.50 -3.85
C GLU A 31 -6.81 12.06 -3.90
N ALA A 32 -7.96 11.82 -4.53
CA ALA A 32 -8.52 10.48 -4.71
C ALA A 32 -7.64 9.58 -5.60
N HIS A 33 -7.04 10.13 -6.65
CA HIS A 33 -6.09 9.40 -7.49
C HIS A 33 -4.77 9.19 -6.76
N GLN A 34 -4.27 10.18 -6.02
CA GLN A 34 -3.06 10.03 -5.20
C GLN A 34 -3.25 8.91 -4.16
N LEU A 35 -4.37 8.90 -3.46
CA LEU A 35 -4.75 7.85 -2.51
C LEU A 35 -4.76 6.45 -3.17
N SER A 36 -5.41 6.34 -4.33
CA SER A 36 -5.52 5.08 -5.07
C SER A 36 -4.15 4.58 -5.53
N CYS A 37 -3.30 5.46 -6.05
CA CYS A 37 -1.93 5.14 -6.45
C CYS A 37 -1.07 4.74 -5.24
N PHE A 38 -1.14 5.49 -4.14
CA PHE A 38 -0.37 5.20 -2.93
C PHE A 38 -0.73 3.83 -2.37
N LEU A 39 -2.02 3.54 -2.22
CA LEU A 39 -2.51 2.22 -1.79
C LEU A 39 -2.08 1.12 -2.77
N GLY A 40 -2.17 1.36 -4.07
CA GLY A 40 -1.82 0.39 -5.10
C GLY A 40 -0.35 -0.03 -5.07
N GLY A 41 0.57 0.88 -4.71
CA GLY A 41 2.00 0.60 -4.67
C GLY A 41 2.51 -0.09 -3.40
N LEU A 42 1.73 -0.14 -2.31
CA LEU A 42 2.10 -0.84 -1.08
C LEU A 42 2.21 -2.37 -1.26
N LYS A 43 2.93 -3.06 -0.36
CA LYS A 43 2.94 -4.53 -0.32
C LYS A 43 1.54 -5.07 0.00
N GLN A 44 1.21 -6.25 -0.53
CA GLN A 44 -0.14 -6.79 -0.47
C GLN A 44 -0.66 -6.90 0.96
N ASP A 45 0.14 -7.45 1.87
CA ASP A 45 -0.16 -7.60 3.30
C ASP A 45 -0.48 -6.26 3.98
N VAL A 46 0.36 -5.24 3.72
CA VAL A 46 0.13 -3.87 4.18
C VAL A 46 -1.18 -3.32 3.60
N GLN A 47 -1.44 -3.52 2.30
CA GLN A 47 -2.67 -3.04 1.66
C GLN A 47 -3.93 -3.58 2.32
N MET A 48 -4.01 -4.88 2.61
CA MET A 48 -5.23 -5.44 3.21
C MET A 48 -5.44 -4.90 4.61
N MET A 49 -4.39 -4.86 5.42
CA MET A 49 -4.47 -4.29 6.77
C MET A 49 -4.97 -2.85 6.70
N VAL A 50 -4.34 -2.02 5.88
CA VAL A 50 -4.74 -0.62 5.72
C VAL A 50 -6.18 -0.50 5.22
N ARG A 51 -6.61 -1.29 4.22
CA ARG A 51 -7.98 -1.25 3.67
C ARG A 51 -9.05 -1.61 4.71
N MET A 52 -8.76 -2.47 5.69
CA MET A 52 -9.71 -2.80 6.77
C MET A 52 -10.15 -1.56 7.57
N PHE A 53 -9.28 -0.55 7.67
CA PHE A 53 -9.57 0.70 8.38
C PHE A 53 -10.21 1.79 7.52
N GLN A 54 -10.54 1.48 6.26
CA GLN A 54 -11.21 2.39 5.32
C GLN A 54 -10.57 3.78 5.32
N PRO A 55 -9.31 3.89 4.85
CA PRO A 55 -8.62 5.16 4.81
C PRO A 55 -9.19 6.05 3.70
N ASP A 56 -9.23 7.34 3.96
CA ASP A 56 -9.80 8.38 3.12
C ASP A 56 -8.74 9.41 2.65
N SER A 57 -7.49 9.26 3.11
CA SER A 57 -6.40 10.18 2.79
C SER A 57 -5.05 9.46 2.76
N VAL A 58 -4.12 9.97 1.94
CA VAL A 58 -2.75 9.45 1.85
C VAL A 58 -2.06 9.44 3.23
N ARG A 59 -2.28 10.51 4.01
CA ARG A 59 -1.77 10.60 5.39
C ARG A 59 -2.25 9.45 6.27
N LYS A 60 -3.55 9.13 6.24
CA LYS A 60 -4.12 8.02 7.03
C LYS A 60 -3.55 6.67 6.56
N VAL A 61 -3.43 6.46 5.25
CA VAL A 61 -2.78 5.27 4.68
C VAL A 61 -1.34 5.12 5.18
N PHE A 62 -0.56 6.20 5.14
CA PHE A 62 0.81 6.22 5.61
C PHE A 62 0.92 5.88 7.10
N SER A 63 0.14 6.54 7.96
CA SER A 63 0.15 6.28 9.40
C SER A 63 -0.22 4.84 9.73
N LEU A 64 -1.28 4.29 9.11
CA LEU A 64 -1.68 2.90 9.31
C LEU A 64 -0.60 1.93 8.84
N ALA A 65 -0.01 2.17 7.67
CA ALA A 65 1.05 1.34 7.14
C ALA A 65 2.30 1.33 8.05
N LYS A 66 2.69 2.48 8.62
CA LYS A 66 3.78 2.59 9.60
C LYS A 66 3.49 1.80 10.88
N MET A 67 2.26 1.87 11.39
CA MET A 67 1.86 1.12 12.58
C MET A 67 1.97 -0.40 12.33
N TYR A 68 1.50 -0.86 11.16
CA TYR A 68 1.60 -2.27 10.80
C TYR A 68 3.05 -2.72 10.62
N GLU A 69 3.88 -1.95 9.91
CA GLU A 69 5.33 -2.21 9.80
C GLU A 69 5.97 -2.40 11.19
N ALA A 70 5.73 -1.48 12.13
CA ALA A 70 6.26 -1.58 13.50
C ALA A 70 5.74 -2.81 14.27
N SER A 71 4.47 -3.19 14.08
CA SER A 71 3.88 -4.38 14.70
C SER A 71 4.46 -5.70 14.15
N THR A 72 4.76 -5.75 12.85
CA THR A 72 5.32 -6.95 12.20
C THR A 72 6.80 -7.15 12.53
N LEU A 73 7.55 -6.06 12.73
CA LEU A 73 8.94 -6.11 13.18
C LEU A 73 9.07 -6.61 14.63
N SER A 74 8.11 -6.25 15.48
CA SER A 74 8.10 -6.67 16.89
C SER A 74 7.55 -8.08 17.12
N ASN A 75 6.71 -8.61 16.21
CA ASN A 75 6.23 -9.99 16.29
C ASN A 75 6.12 -10.65 14.89
N PRO A 76 7.18 -11.36 14.44
CA PRO A 76 7.23 -11.99 13.11
C PRO A 76 6.16 -13.08 12.88
N GLN A 77 5.41 -13.49 13.90
CA GLN A 77 4.34 -14.49 13.79
C GLN A 77 3.04 -13.93 13.21
N PHE A 78 2.83 -12.60 13.22
CA PHE A 78 1.69 -11.95 12.56
C PHE A 78 1.94 -11.77 11.05
N LYS A 79 2.36 -12.83 10.36
CA LYS A 79 2.28 -12.86 8.89
C LYS A 79 0.88 -13.31 8.52
N PRO A 80 0.03 -12.46 7.91
CA PRO A 80 -1.27 -12.91 7.46
C PRO A 80 -1.09 -14.07 6.47
N ILE A 81 -1.70 -15.21 6.79
CA ILE A 81 -1.69 -16.40 5.95
C ILE A 81 -2.53 -16.06 4.71
N LEU A 82 -1.87 -15.56 3.67
CA LEU A 82 -2.47 -15.39 2.36
C LEU A 82 -1.73 -16.30 1.40
N LYS A 83 -1.91 -17.60 1.62
CA LYS A 83 -1.59 -18.60 0.63
C LYS A 83 -2.73 -18.61 -0.39
N ASN A 84 -2.40 -18.18 -1.62
CA ASN A 84 -3.06 -18.50 -2.89
C ASN A 84 -4.55 -18.86 -2.83
N GLN A 85 -5.41 -17.89 -3.12
CA GLN A 85 -6.70 -18.20 -3.74
C GLN A 85 -6.59 -17.85 -5.22
N LYS A 86 -6.24 -18.85 -6.05
CA LYS A 86 -6.59 -18.80 -7.49
C LYS A 86 -8.10 -18.96 -7.56
N PRO A 87 -8.87 -18.00 -8.09
CA PRO A 87 -10.25 -18.24 -8.43
C PRO A 87 -10.27 -19.21 -9.61
N GLN A 88 -10.58 -20.47 -9.32
CA GLN A 88 -10.94 -21.45 -10.34
C GLN A 88 -12.38 -21.14 -10.79
N PHE A 89 -12.50 -20.30 -11.82
CA PHE A 89 -13.75 -20.15 -12.55
C PHE A 89 -14.03 -21.46 -13.27
N SER A 90 -14.82 -22.34 -12.64
CA SER A 90 -15.46 -23.45 -13.33
C SER A 90 -16.46 -22.86 -14.32
N SER A 91 -16.16 -23.02 -15.61
CA SER A 91 -17.15 -22.80 -16.68
C SER A 91 -18.19 -23.91 -16.58
N CYS A 92 -19.46 -23.52 -16.51
CA CYS A 92 -20.59 -24.32 -16.96
C CYS A 92 -21.18 -23.60 -18.17
#